data_AF-A0A1E7N418-F1
#
_entry.id   AF-A0A1E7N418-F1
#
_cell.length_a   1.000
_cell.length_b   1.000
_cell.length_c   1.000
_cell.angle_alpha   90.00
_cell.angle_beta   90.00
_cell.angle_gamma   90.00
#
_symmetry.space_group_name_H-M   'P 1'
#
loop_
_entity.id
_entity.type
_entity.pdbx_description
1 polymer ?
#
loop_
_entity_poly.entity_id
_entity_poly.type
_entity_poly.pdbx_seq_one_letter_code
_entity_poly.pdbx_strand_id
1 'polypeptide(L)'
;MKSAQVPESDAFPTRRYDLVKEFTIALAVTVLLSAGLAGLFSSPNVPPTTLASWSTAAPNDFTATAVAELAGTSTSAQYGPPYNHVPGAGQKIGPLGLQRAAGVRIPVDPAEDFVLRPLRQAPEQPEVTAALAQWNAASADQQQSWSSAYADALNKAPDGDPAKAAPGDYGPVPVLTARLLTLARAGSLDGQLLSPGRFYQTAYTKPMLFLADGLYLSDRATEQHLTGAQWGMMNETGNYPGQAWLWLSTFWYQIDPFKSSKNADAEIWAIMAVLSLALILVPFIPGIRSVPRWTRVHRLVWRDYYRTRR
;
A
#
# COMPACT_ATOMS: atom_id res chain seq x y z
N MET A 1 51.73 -28.06 38.58
CA MET A 1 51.02 -27.74 37.32
C MET A 1 51.56 -28.64 36.22
N LYS A 2 50.80 -29.63 35.76
CA LYS A 2 51.05 -30.29 34.46
C LYS A 2 49.95 -29.82 33.54
N SER A 3 50.30 -29.02 32.54
CA SER A 3 49.40 -28.61 31.48
C SER A 3 48.87 -29.87 30.82
N ALA A 4 47.55 -30.10 30.85
CA ALA A 4 46.96 -31.12 29.99
C ALA A 4 47.31 -30.73 28.55
N GLN A 5 48.14 -31.54 27.90
CA GLN A 5 48.47 -31.35 26.48
C GLN A 5 47.15 -31.43 25.72
N VAL A 6 46.78 -30.33 25.06
CA VAL A 6 45.68 -30.33 24.10
C VAL A 6 46.10 -31.35 23.03
N PRO A 7 45.29 -32.39 22.77
CA PRO A 7 45.61 -33.36 21.72
C PRO A 7 45.87 -32.61 20.41
N GLU A 8 46.98 -32.92 19.75
CA GLU A 8 47.23 -32.38 18.41
C GLU A 8 46.09 -32.81 17.48
N SER A 9 45.72 -31.93 16.53
CA SER A 9 44.53 -32.10 15.70
C SER A 9 44.53 -33.37 14.84
N ASP A 10 45.70 -33.98 14.66
CA ASP A 10 45.96 -35.23 13.96
C ASP A 10 45.68 -36.49 14.80
N ALA A 11 45.58 -36.37 16.13
CA ALA A 11 45.17 -37.45 17.02
C ALA A 11 43.69 -37.83 16.89
N PHE A 12 42.91 -37.02 16.16
CA PHE A 12 41.50 -37.28 15.87
C PHE A 12 41.34 -38.02 14.53
N PRO A 13 40.41 -38.99 14.41
CA PRO A 13 40.16 -39.69 13.15
C PRO A 13 39.80 -38.69 12.03
N THR A 14 40.60 -38.65 10.97
CA THR A 14 40.33 -37.81 9.79
C THR A 14 39.64 -38.63 8.70
N ARG A 15 38.62 -38.05 8.08
CA ARG A 15 37.98 -38.61 6.88
C ARG A 15 38.57 -37.89 5.67
N ARG A 16 38.89 -38.63 4.60
CA ARG A 16 39.19 -38.00 3.30
C ARG A 16 37.99 -37.16 2.88
N TYR A 17 38.16 -35.85 2.85
CA TYR A 17 37.12 -34.88 2.53
C TYR A 17 37.51 -34.19 1.22
N ASP A 18 36.83 -34.55 0.14
CA ASP A 18 37.01 -33.89 -1.15
C ASP A 18 36.10 -32.66 -1.18
N LEU A 19 36.70 -31.51 -0.86
CA LEU A 19 36.02 -30.22 -0.84
C LEU A 19 35.29 -29.92 -2.15
N VAL A 20 35.87 -30.26 -3.30
CA VAL A 20 35.29 -29.95 -4.61
C VAL A 20 34.06 -30.81 -4.85
N LYS A 21 34.14 -32.11 -4.55
CA LYS A 21 33.01 -33.03 -4.68
C LYS A 21 31.85 -32.63 -3.76
N GLU A 22 32.11 -32.44 -2.47
CA GLU A 22 31.07 -32.12 -1.48
C GLU A 22 30.42 -30.76 -1.77
N PHE A 23 31.22 -29.76 -2.16
CA PHE A 23 30.71 -28.46 -2.59
C PHE A 23 29.82 -28.58 -3.84
N THR A 24 30.25 -29.34 -4.84
CA THR A 24 29.48 -29.50 -6.09
C THR A 24 28.14 -30.17 -5.84
N ILE A 25 28.12 -31.23 -5.01
CA ILE A 25 26.88 -31.92 -4.63
C ILE A 25 25.98 -30.97 -3.82
N ALA A 26 26.53 -30.29 -2.81
CA ALA A 26 25.76 -29.35 -2.00
C ALA A 26 25.16 -28.22 -2.85
N LEU A 27 25.93 -27.68 -3.80
CA LEU A 27 25.47 -26.65 -4.74
C LEU A 27 24.35 -27.19 -5.62
N ALA A 28 24.53 -28.35 -6.25
CA ALA A 28 23.52 -28.95 -7.13
C ALA A 28 22.21 -29.23 -6.37
N VAL A 29 22.30 -29.82 -5.17
CA VAL A 29 21.14 -30.08 -4.31
C VAL A 29 20.47 -28.77 -3.91
N THR A 30 21.24 -27.76 -3.49
CA THR A 30 20.68 -26.45 -3.08
C THR A 30 19.98 -25.77 -4.25
N VAL A 31 20.54 -25.79 -5.45
CA VAL A 31 19.93 -25.23 -6.66
C VAL A 31 18.64 -25.96 -7.01
N LEU A 32 18.64 -27.29 -7.03
CA LEU A 32 17.46 -28.09 -7.35
C LEU A 32 16.34 -27.90 -6.32
N LEU A 33 16.68 -27.90 -5.03
CA LEU A 33 15.72 -27.64 -3.96
C LEU A 33 15.20 -26.21 -4.06
N SER A 34 16.06 -25.22 -4.29
CA SER A 34 15.64 -23.82 -4.40
C SER A 34 14.72 -23.61 -5.60
N ALA A 35 15.03 -24.18 -6.76
CA ALA A 35 14.19 -24.11 -7.95
C ALA A 35 12.85 -24.86 -7.77
N GLY A 36 12.88 -26.03 -7.14
CA GLY A 36 11.68 -26.81 -6.84
C GLY A 36 10.76 -26.10 -5.83
N LEU A 37 11.33 -25.57 -4.75
CA LEU A 37 10.60 -24.79 -3.75
C LEU A 37 10.09 -23.47 -4.35
N ALA A 38 10.90 -22.77 -5.16
CA ALA A 38 10.45 -21.58 -5.86
C ALA A 38 9.29 -21.90 -6.80
N GLY A 39 9.37 -22.96 -7.60
CA GLY A 39 8.24 -23.38 -8.45
C GLY A 39 6.97 -23.68 -7.64
N LEU A 40 7.10 -24.44 -6.55
CA LEU A 40 5.95 -24.85 -5.71
C LEU A 40 5.33 -23.70 -4.91
N PHE A 41 6.15 -22.75 -4.44
CA PHE A 41 5.73 -21.66 -3.55
C PHE A 41 5.73 -20.28 -4.25
N SER A 42 6.00 -20.21 -5.56
CA SER A 42 5.98 -18.95 -6.31
C SER A 42 4.58 -18.37 -6.40
N SER A 43 4.51 -17.05 -6.32
CA SER A 43 3.28 -16.30 -6.50
C SER A 43 2.98 -16.06 -7.98
N PRO A 44 1.69 -16.00 -8.37
CA PRO A 44 1.29 -15.62 -9.71
C PRO A 44 1.88 -14.26 -10.10
N ASN A 45 2.37 -14.18 -11.34
CA ASN A 45 2.80 -12.92 -11.93
C ASN A 45 1.57 -12.11 -12.36
N VAL A 46 1.09 -11.22 -11.49
CA VAL A 46 -0.08 -10.38 -11.76
C VAL A 46 0.38 -9.05 -12.37
N PRO A 47 -0.15 -8.64 -13.54
CA PRO A 47 0.21 -7.37 -14.14
C PRO A 47 -0.22 -6.21 -13.24
N PRO A 48 0.55 -5.11 -13.21
CA PRO A 48 0.19 -3.92 -12.44
C PRO A 48 -1.12 -3.33 -12.93
N THR A 49 -1.95 -2.86 -12.00
CA THR A 49 -3.17 -2.13 -12.33
C THR A 49 -2.81 -0.74 -12.84
N THR A 50 -3.31 -0.39 -14.02
CA THR A 50 -3.16 0.93 -14.66
C THR A 50 -4.49 1.65 -14.76
N LEU A 51 -4.46 2.97 -14.98
CA LEU A 51 -5.67 3.75 -15.22
C LEU A 51 -6.37 3.31 -16.51
N ALA A 52 -5.61 2.88 -17.52
CA ALA A 52 -6.19 2.25 -18.73
C ALA A 52 -6.95 0.96 -18.42
N SER A 53 -6.38 0.07 -17.61
CA SER A 53 -7.05 -1.18 -17.22
C SER A 53 -8.31 -0.91 -16.39
N TRP A 54 -8.24 0.06 -15.47
CA TRP A 54 -9.37 0.48 -14.64
C TRP A 54 -10.49 1.11 -15.48
N SER A 55 -10.19 2.13 -16.27
CA SER A 55 -11.18 2.82 -17.12
C SER A 55 -11.81 1.94 -18.20
N THR A 56 -11.16 0.83 -18.57
CA THR A 56 -11.72 -0.17 -19.47
C THR A 56 -12.63 -1.15 -18.72
N ALA A 57 -12.19 -1.65 -17.56
CA ALA A 57 -12.92 -2.65 -16.79
C ALA A 57 -14.12 -2.07 -16.01
N ALA A 58 -13.98 -0.87 -15.44
CA ALA A 58 -14.97 -0.22 -14.60
C ALA A 58 -15.12 1.28 -15.00
N PRO A 59 -15.66 1.57 -16.21
CA PRO A 59 -15.74 2.94 -16.71
C PRO A 59 -16.66 3.85 -15.88
N ASN A 60 -17.77 3.31 -15.35
CA ASN A 60 -18.70 4.09 -14.54
C ASN A 60 -18.03 4.51 -13.22
N ASP A 61 -17.29 3.60 -12.59
CA ASP A 61 -16.48 3.88 -11.38
C ASP A 61 -15.41 4.94 -11.67
N PHE A 62 -14.70 4.82 -12.80
CA PHE A 62 -13.73 5.84 -13.22
C PHE A 62 -14.37 7.22 -13.38
N THR A 63 -15.52 7.30 -14.07
CA THR A 63 -16.23 8.57 -14.25
C THR A 63 -16.73 9.13 -12.92
N ALA A 64 -17.36 8.31 -12.07
CA ALA A 64 -17.82 8.74 -10.75
C ALA A 64 -16.67 9.26 -9.89
N THR A 65 -15.50 8.60 -9.93
CA THR A 65 -14.29 9.03 -9.21
C THR A 65 -13.82 10.38 -9.75
N ALA A 66 -13.72 10.56 -11.06
CA ALA A 66 -13.34 11.84 -11.66
C ALA A 66 -14.31 12.99 -11.28
N VAL A 67 -15.61 12.71 -11.16
CA VAL A 67 -16.59 13.68 -10.65
C VAL A 67 -16.34 13.99 -9.18
N ALA A 68 -16.03 12.98 -8.36
CA ALA A 68 -15.71 13.15 -6.95
C ALA A 68 -14.43 14.00 -6.75
N GLU A 69 -13.43 13.87 -7.63
CA GLU A 69 -12.25 14.73 -7.65
C GLU A 69 -12.62 16.19 -7.91
N LEU A 70 -13.43 16.45 -8.96
CA LEU A 70 -13.92 17.79 -9.28
C LEU A 70 -14.82 18.38 -8.18
N ALA A 71 -15.51 17.53 -7.41
CA ALA A 71 -16.33 17.94 -6.27
C ALA A 71 -15.55 18.10 -4.96
N GLY A 72 -14.26 17.77 -4.92
CA GLY A 72 -13.48 17.79 -3.68
C GLY A 72 -13.98 16.79 -2.62
N THR A 73 -14.62 15.71 -3.06
CA THR A 73 -15.24 14.69 -2.18
C THR A 73 -14.52 13.35 -2.18
N SER A 74 -13.51 13.17 -3.04
CA SER A 74 -12.65 11.99 -3.03
C SER A 74 -11.85 11.86 -1.73
N THR A 75 -11.34 10.66 -1.47
CA THR A 75 -10.54 10.40 -0.27
C THR A 75 -9.28 11.25 -0.28
N SER A 76 -8.59 11.34 -1.42
CA SER A 76 -7.42 12.19 -1.60
C SER A 76 -7.74 13.67 -1.39
N ALA A 77 -8.89 14.18 -1.87
CA ALA A 77 -9.29 15.58 -1.67
C ALA A 77 -9.54 15.92 -0.20
N GLN A 78 -10.02 14.95 0.59
CA GLN A 78 -10.33 15.12 2.01
C GLN A 78 -9.22 14.64 2.96
N TYR A 79 -8.09 14.16 2.43
CA TYR A 79 -7.07 13.45 3.19
C TYR A 79 -6.35 14.31 4.25
N GLY A 80 -5.98 15.54 3.89
CA GLY A 80 -5.11 16.43 4.65
C GLY A 80 -3.62 16.30 4.29
N PRO A 81 -2.72 16.79 5.17
CA PRO A 81 -1.27 16.66 4.96
C PRO A 81 -0.87 15.20 4.75
N PRO A 82 0.12 14.85 3.91
CA PRO A 82 1.08 15.74 3.26
C PRO A 82 0.57 16.33 1.93
N TYR A 83 -0.68 16.07 1.53
CA TYR A 83 -1.20 16.39 0.21
C TYR A 83 -1.92 17.72 0.13
N ASN A 84 -2.84 17.99 1.06
CA ASN A 84 -3.66 19.20 1.03
C ASN A 84 -3.97 19.72 2.43
N HIS A 85 -4.61 20.89 2.48
CA HIS A 85 -4.96 21.56 3.72
C HIS A 85 -6.45 21.32 4.03
N VAL A 86 -6.73 20.26 4.78
CA VAL A 86 -8.09 19.96 5.27
C VAL A 86 -8.15 20.17 6.79
N PRO A 87 -8.93 21.13 7.30
CA PRO A 87 -9.05 21.38 8.72
C PRO A 87 -9.48 20.12 9.48
N GLY A 88 -8.74 19.77 10.53
CA GLY A 88 -9.07 18.63 11.36
C GLY A 88 -8.76 17.25 10.75
N ALA A 89 -8.22 17.17 9.53
CA ALA A 89 -7.82 15.92 8.88
C ALA A 89 -6.39 15.48 9.25
N GLY A 90 -6.06 14.20 9.01
CA GLY A 90 -4.78 13.59 9.34
C GLY A 90 -4.76 12.81 10.67
N GLN A 91 -3.92 11.78 10.69
CA GLN A 91 -3.73 10.82 11.77
C GLN A 91 -3.14 11.47 13.02
N LYS A 92 -3.51 10.91 14.18
CA LYS A 92 -3.08 11.38 15.51
C LYS A 92 -2.79 10.22 16.45
N ILE A 93 -1.84 10.43 17.36
CA ILE A 93 -1.54 9.56 18.50
C ILE A 93 -1.91 10.34 19.75
N GLY A 94 -3.10 10.05 20.32
CA GLY A 94 -3.64 10.84 21.42
C GLY A 94 -3.78 12.34 21.04
N PRO A 95 -3.16 13.27 21.79
CA PRO A 95 -3.18 14.71 21.47
C PRO A 95 -2.19 15.10 20.35
N LEU A 96 -1.30 14.20 19.92
CA LEU A 96 -0.22 14.51 19.00
C LEU A 96 -0.62 14.24 17.55
N GLY A 97 -0.75 15.30 16.76
CA GLY A 97 -0.98 15.23 15.31
C GLY A 97 0.31 15.37 14.51
N LEU A 98 1.18 14.36 14.51
CA LEU A 98 2.50 14.42 13.86
C LEU A 98 2.41 14.71 12.35
N GLN A 99 1.44 14.11 11.66
CA GLN A 99 1.17 14.36 10.25
C GLN A 99 0.80 15.82 9.98
N ARG A 100 -0.02 16.43 10.85
CA ARG A 100 -0.38 17.86 10.74
C ARG A 100 0.80 18.75 11.04
N ALA A 101 1.61 18.42 12.05
CA ALA A 101 2.80 19.17 12.41
C ALA A 101 3.84 19.20 11.28
N ALA A 102 3.97 18.10 10.52
CA ALA A 102 4.83 18.04 9.34
C ALA A 102 4.33 18.89 8.16
N GLY A 103 3.04 19.21 8.13
CA GLY A 103 2.41 20.05 7.11
C GLY A 103 2.35 19.42 5.71
N VAL A 104 1.91 20.22 4.74
CA VAL A 104 1.83 19.81 3.32
C VAL A 104 3.23 19.80 2.73
N ARG A 105 3.65 18.67 2.18
CA ARG A 105 4.99 18.43 1.63
C ARG A 105 4.98 17.94 0.20
N ILE A 106 3.88 17.32 -0.23
CA ILE A 106 3.69 16.81 -1.58
C ILE A 106 2.34 17.34 -2.04
N PRO A 107 2.25 18.63 -2.42
CA PRO A 107 0.96 19.24 -2.72
C PRO A 107 0.27 18.50 -3.86
N VAL A 108 -0.98 18.09 -3.61
CA VAL A 108 -1.87 17.48 -4.60
C VAL A 108 -3.21 18.21 -4.52
N ASP A 109 -3.63 18.74 -5.65
CA ASP A 109 -4.97 19.25 -5.87
C ASP A 109 -5.68 18.24 -6.79
N PRO A 110 -6.56 17.37 -6.29
CA PRO A 110 -7.08 16.29 -7.11
C PRO A 110 -7.90 16.74 -8.32
N ALA A 111 -8.70 17.81 -8.20
CA ALA A 111 -9.45 18.36 -9.32
C ALA A 111 -8.51 18.83 -10.44
N GLU A 112 -7.50 19.62 -10.08
CA GLU A 112 -6.53 20.14 -11.04
C GLU A 112 -5.55 19.08 -11.53
N ASP A 113 -5.03 18.23 -10.65
CA ASP A 113 -3.98 17.25 -10.94
C ASP A 113 -4.50 16.03 -11.70
N PHE A 114 -5.67 15.52 -11.34
CA PHE A 114 -6.19 14.24 -11.88
C PHE A 114 -7.14 14.43 -13.04
N VAL A 115 -7.84 15.57 -13.12
CA VAL A 115 -8.87 15.81 -14.13
C VAL A 115 -8.49 16.94 -15.09
N LEU A 116 -8.32 18.17 -14.58
CA LEU A 116 -8.24 19.35 -15.45
C LEU A 116 -6.90 19.47 -16.18
N ARG A 117 -5.77 19.25 -15.51
CA ARG A 117 -4.44 19.37 -16.14
C ARG A 117 -4.23 18.34 -17.25
N PRO A 118 -4.55 17.05 -17.08
CA PRO A 118 -4.47 16.07 -18.18
C PRO A 118 -5.19 16.53 -19.45
N LEU A 119 -6.39 17.10 -19.30
CA LEU A 119 -7.20 17.64 -20.41
C LEU A 119 -6.57 18.88 -21.07
N ARG A 120 -5.57 19.52 -20.45
CA ARG A 120 -4.86 20.69 -21.02
C ARG A 120 -3.51 20.32 -21.63
N GLN A 121 -3.02 19.09 -21.46
CA GLN A 121 -1.67 18.70 -21.90
C GLN A 121 -1.57 18.39 -23.41
N ALA A 122 -2.70 18.24 -24.10
CA ALA A 122 -2.73 18.02 -25.55
C ALA A 122 -3.79 18.92 -26.21
N PRO A 123 -3.68 19.19 -27.52
CA PRO A 123 -4.75 19.84 -28.27
C PRO A 123 -6.04 19.04 -28.13
N GLU A 124 -7.08 19.70 -27.64
CA GLU A 124 -8.38 19.09 -27.39
C GLU A 124 -9.42 19.50 -28.43
N GLN A 125 -10.51 18.75 -28.48
CA GLN A 125 -11.65 19.11 -29.34
C GLN A 125 -12.26 20.46 -28.91
N PRO A 126 -12.90 21.22 -29.82
CA PRO A 126 -13.48 22.52 -29.50
C PRO A 126 -14.47 22.47 -28.32
N GLU A 127 -15.26 21.39 -28.23
CA GLU A 127 -16.22 21.17 -27.16
C GLU A 127 -15.55 21.05 -25.79
N VAL A 128 -14.48 20.25 -25.68
CA VAL A 128 -13.71 20.09 -24.44
C VAL A 128 -12.98 21.39 -24.08
N THR A 129 -12.48 22.11 -25.08
CA THR A 129 -11.82 23.41 -24.86
C THR A 129 -12.82 24.44 -24.32
N ALA A 130 -14.05 24.48 -24.84
CA ALA A 130 -15.12 25.32 -24.33
C ALA A 130 -15.55 24.91 -22.92
N ALA A 131 -15.63 23.60 -22.64
CA ALA A 131 -15.94 23.06 -21.31
C ALA A 131 -14.89 23.46 -20.27
N LEU A 132 -13.60 23.38 -20.61
CA LEU A 132 -12.49 23.84 -19.77
C LEU A 132 -12.56 25.36 -19.52
N ALA A 133 -12.89 26.15 -20.54
CA ALA A 133 -13.06 27.59 -20.40
C ALA A 133 -14.26 27.94 -19.50
N GLN A 134 -15.38 27.25 -19.67
CA GLN A 134 -16.57 27.42 -18.83
C GLN A 134 -16.29 27.06 -17.36
N TRP A 135 -15.59 25.95 -17.13
CA TRP A 135 -15.17 25.55 -15.79
C TRP A 135 -14.28 26.62 -15.14
N ASN A 136 -13.24 27.07 -15.85
CA ASN A 136 -12.30 28.08 -15.34
C ASN A 136 -12.93 29.46 -15.10
N ALA A 137 -13.98 29.80 -15.84
CA ALA A 137 -14.69 31.08 -15.70
C ALA A 137 -15.74 31.07 -14.58
N ALA A 138 -16.18 29.88 -14.14
CA ALA A 138 -17.17 29.72 -13.08
C ALA A 138 -16.57 29.99 -11.69
N SER A 139 -17.42 30.42 -10.74
CA SER A 139 -17.03 30.53 -9.34
C SER A 139 -16.84 29.14 -8.71
N ALA A 140 -16.12 29.07 -7.59
CA ALA A 140 -15.95 27.82 -6.82
C ALA A 140 -17.32 27.23 -6.40
N ASP A 141 -18.27 28.07 -5.98
CA ASP A 141 -19.62 27.62 -5.62
C ASP A 141 -20.37 27.01 -6.81
N GLN A 142 -20.18 27.57 -8.02
CA GLN A 142 -20.81 27.06 -9.22
C GLN A 142 -20.16 25.74 -9.69
N GLN A 143 -18.83 25.66 -9.63
CA GLN A 143 -18.08 24.41 -9.87
C GLN A 143 -18.55 23.29 -8.92
N GLN A 144 -18.67 23.60 -7.62
CA GLN A 144 -19.14 22.67 -6.61
C GLN A 144 -20.60 22.26 -6.83
N SER A 145 -21.47 23.21 -7.20
CA SER A 145 -22.88 22.94 -7.49
C SER A 145 -23.01 21.96 -8.66
N TRP A 146 -22.28 22.19 -9.75
CA TRP A 146 -22.31 21.31 -10.92
C TRP A 146 -21.78 19.91 -10.63
N SER A 147 -20.62 19.82 -9.97
CA SER A 147 -19.99 18.53 -9.66
C SER A 147 -20.79 17.72 -8.64
N SER A 148 -21.34 18.37 -7.60
CA SER A 148 -22.20 17.72 -6.61
C SER A 148 -23.53 17.25 -7.22
N ALA A 149 -24.17 18.10 -8.05
CA ALA A 149 -25.41 17.71 -8.73
C ALA A 149 -25.21 16.52 -9.66
N TYR A 150 -24.08 16.47 -10.37
CA TYR A 150 -23.77 15.34 -11.25
C TYR A 150 -23.40 14.08 -10.47
N ALA A 151 -22.66 14.20 -9.37
CA ALA A 151 -22.39 13.08 -8.46
C ALA A 151 -23.70 12.46 -7.93
N ASP A 152 -24.64 13.30 -7.49
CA ASP A 152 -25.97 12.87 -7.05
C ASP A 152 -26.77 12.18 -8.16
N ALA A 153 -26.65 12.67 -9.40
CA ALA A 153 -27.30 12.06 -10.55
C ALA A 153 -26.71 10.68 -10.89
N LEU A 154 -25.38 10.54 -10.84
CA LEU A 154 -24.69 9.26 -11.03
C LEU A 154 -25.05 8.27 -9.92
N ASN A 155 -25.09 8.69 -8.66
CA ASN A 155 -25.47 7.83 -7.53
C ASN A 155 -26.91 7.27 -7.66
N LYS A 156 -27.80 7.99 -8.35
CA LYS A 156 -29.18 7.56 -8.63
C LYS A 156 -29.31 6.76 -9.93
N ALA A 157 -28.32 6.84 -10.82
CA ALA A 157 -28.32 6.11 -12.07
C ALA A 157 -28.07 4.62 -11.81
N PRO A 158 -28.78 3.70 -12.50
CA PRO A 158 -28.49 2.29 -12.42
C PRO A 158 -27.01 2.01 -12.77
N ASP A 159 -26.31 1.31 -11.88
CA ASP A 159 -24.88 0.97 -11.98
C ASP A 159 -23.94 2.19 -12.07
N GLY A 160 -24.38 3.38 -11.63
CA GLY A 160 -23.62 4.62 -11.75
C GLY A 160 -23.40 5.07 -13.20
N ASP A 161 -24.19 4.55 -14.15
CA ASP A 161 -23.99 4.76 -15.57
C ASP A 161 -24.26 6.22 -15.99
N PRO A 162 -23.24 6.95 -16.50
CA PRO A 162 -23.41 8.31 -16.99
C PRO A 162 -24.50 8.46 -18.07
N ALA A 163 -24.75 7.43 -18.87
CA ALA A 163 -25.79 7.45 -19.91
C ALA A 163 -27.22 7.34 -19.35
N LYS A 164 -27.37 6.88 -18.09
CA LYS A 164 -28.66 6.75 -17.39
C LYS A 164 -28.86 7.81 -16.32
N ALA A 165 -27.90 8.73 -16.14
CA ALA A 165 -28.06 9.87 -15.26
C ALA A 165 -29.24 10.74 -15.70
N ALA A 166 -30.08 11.15 -14.74
CA ALA A 166 -31.19 12.04 -15.04
C ALA A 166 -30.69 13.36 -15.67
N PRO A 167 -31.44 14.02 -16.55
CA PRO A 167 -31.07 15.34 -17.04
C PRO A 167 -31.00 16.36 -15.90
N GLY A 168 -30.03 17.26 -15.96
CA GLY A 168 -29.83 18.32 -14.96
C GLY A 168 -28.77 19.32 -15.42
N ASP A 169 -28.64 20.43 -14.67
CA ASP A 169 -27.56 21.39 -14.91
C ASP A 169 -26.28 20.92 -14.23
N TYR A 170 -25.42 20.29 -15.02
CA TYR A 170 -24.12 19.78 -14.60
C TYR A 170 -22.95 20.61 -15.16
N GLY A 171 -23.27 21.75 -15.80
CA GLY A 171 -22.28 22.57 -16.49
C GLY A 171 -21.37 21.75 -17.42
N PRO A 172 -20.05 21.98 -17.39
CA PRO A 172 -19.09 21.28 -18.24
C PRO A 172 -18.66 19.90 -17.70
N VAL A 173 -19.10 19.49 -16.50
CA VAL A 173 -18.58 18.30 -15.81
C VAL A 173 -18.70 17.02 -16.65
N PRO A 174 -19.86 16.67 -17.25
CA PRO A 174 -19.98 15.44 -18.03
C PRO A 174 -19.04 15.39 -19.24
N VAL A 175 -18.82 16.53 -19.90
CA VAL A 175 -17.91 16.64 -21.06
C VAL A 175 -16.46 16.40 -20.62
N LEU A 176 -16.03 17.03 -19.53
CA LEU A 176 -14.68 16.89 -18.98
C LEU A 176 -14.39 15.44 -18.57
N THR A 177 -15.29 14.81 -17.82
CA THR A 177 -15.09 13.44 -17.33
C THR A 177 -15.20 12.39 -18.44
N ALA A 178 -16.08 12.58 -19.43
CA ALA A 178 -16.16 11.71 -20.60
C ALA A 178 -14.88 11.75 -21.44
N ARG A 179 -14.30 12.95 -21.63
CA ARG A 179 -13.01 13.08 -22.31
C ARG A 179 -11.87 12.45 -21.52
N LEU A 180 -11.83 12.66 -20.21
CA LEU A 180 -10.82 12.03 -19.35
C LEU A 180 -10.88 10.50 -19.43
N LEU A 181 -12.09 9.92 -19.42
CA LEU A 181 -12.29 8.47 -19.60
C LEU A 181 -11.73 7.99 -20.94
N THR A 182 -11.91 8.76 -22.01
CA THR A 182 -11.37 8.43 -23.34
C THR A 182 -9.84 8.44 -23.34
N LEU A 183 -9.21 9.43 -22.69
CA LEU A 183 -7.75 9.51 -22.53
C LEU A 183 -7.22 8.35 -21.67
N ALA A 184 -7.92 8.01 -20.59
CA ALA A 184 -7.55 6.90 -19.71
C ALA A 184 -7.58 5.57 -20.48
N ARG A 185 -8.65 5.28 -21.22
CA ARG A 185 -8.76 4.06 -22.04
C ARG A 185 -7.70 3.95 -23.11
N ALA A 186 -7.27 5.08 -23.67
CA ALA A 186 -6.17 5.13 -24.64
C ALA A 186 -4.78 4.95 -23.99
N GLY A 187 -4.68 4.92 -22.66
CA GLY A 187 -3.44 4.79 -21.90
C GLY A 187 -2.62 6.07 -21.79
N SER A 188 -3.11 7.20 -22.30
CA SER A 188 -2.38 8.46 -22.21
C SER A 188 -2.32 8.99 -20.79
N LEU A 189 -3.38 8.78 -19.99
CA LEU A 189 -3.49 9.32 -18.64
C LEU A 189 -2.41 8.77 -17.69
N ASP A 190 -2.05 7.49 -17.83
CA ASP A 190 -0.99 6.85 -17.04
C ASP A 190 0.35 7.59 -17.15
N GLY A 191 0.67 8.12 -18.34
CA GLY A 191 1.87 8.95 -18.55
C GLY A 191 1.69 10.40 -18.13
N GLN A 192 0.50 10.99 -18.35
CA GLN A 192 0.22 12.41 -18.08
C GLN A 192 0.22 12.77 -16.57
N LEU A 193 -0.11 11.81 -15.71
CA LEU A 193 -0.06 11.99 -14.25
C LEU A 193 1.34 11.84 -13.65
N LEU A 194 2.30 11.32 -14.42
CA LEU A 194 3.69 11.28 -14.00
C LEU A 194 4.30 12.67 -14.12
N SER A 195 5.08 13.08 -13.09
CA SER A 195 5.69 14.41 -13.09
C SER A 195 6.59 14.60 -14.33
N PRO A 196 6.42 15.71 -15.09
CA PRO A 196 7.20 15.95 -16.30
C PRO A 196 8.68 16.19 -16.00
N GLY A 197 9.54 15.89 -16.97
CA GLY A 197 10.94 16.33 -16.97
C GLY A 197 12.01 15.30 -16.56
N ARG A 198 11.68 14.01 -16.45
CA ARG A 198 12.68 12.94 -16.24
C ARG A 198 12.41 11.74 -17.14
N PHE A 199 13.46 11.20 -17.76
CA PHE A 199 13.38 10.02 -18.64
C PHE A 199 13.02 8.75 -17.86
N TYR A 200 13.55 8.61 -16.64
CA TYR A 200 13.13 7.59 -15.67
C TYR A 200 12.36 8.28 -14.55
N GLN A 201 11.10 7.91 -14.38
CA GLN A 201 10.24 8.42 -13.29
C GLN A 201 9.95 7.30 -12.29
N THR A 202 10.11 7.59 -11.01
CA THR A 202 9.80 6.68 -9.90
C THR A 202 8.73 7.23 -8.95
N ALA A 203 8.29 8.48 -9.16
CA ALA A 203 7.21 9.09 -8.40
C ALA A 203 5.84 8.78 -9.03
N TYR A 204 5.17 7.76 -8.49
CA TYR A 204 3.83 7.33 -8.88
C TYR A 204 2.72 7.86 -7.96
N THR A 205 3.02 8.87 -7.13
CA THR A 205 2.07 9.39 -6.13
C THR A 205 0.71 9.74 -6.73
N LYS A 206 0.68 10.54 -7.80
CA LYS A 206 -0.56 10.99 -8.43
C LYS A 206 -1.40 9.85 -9.02
N PRO A 207 -0.86 8.98 -9.89
CA PRO A 207 -1.65 7.87 -10.42
C PRO A 207 -2.09 6.88 -9.33
N MET A 208 -1.27 6.66 -8.29
CA MET A 208 -1.65 5.78 -7.17
C MET A 208 -2.78 6.37 -6.32
N LEU A 209 -2.74 7.67 -6.03
CA LEU A 209 -3.82 8.34 -5.30
C LEU A 209 -5.13 8.26 -6.10
N PHE A 210 -5.09 8.64 -7.38
CA PHE A 210 -6.29 8.62 -8.21
C PHE A 210 -6.87 7.21 -8.40
N LEU A 211 -6.02 6.18 -8.52
CA LEU A 211 -6.47 4.79 -8.57
C LEU A 211 -7.06 4.33 -7.22
N ALA A 212 -6.54 4.81 -6.10
CA ALA A 212 -7.01 4.47 -4.76
C ALA A 212 -8.31 5.19 -4.37
N ASP A 213 -8.66 6.30 -5.04
CA ASP A 213 -9.92 7.01 -4.84
C ASP A 213 -11.13 6.27 -5.45
N GLY A 214 -10.90 5.42 -6.45
CA GLY A 214 -11.93 4.58 -7.06
C GLY A 214 -12.15 3.24 -6.35
N LEU A 215 -13.25 2.55 -6.68
CA LEU A 215 -13.58 1.26 -6.08
C LEU A 215 -12.80 0.09 -6.70
N TYR A 216 -12.39 0.21 -7.97
CA TYR A 216 -11.75 -0.89 -8.69
C TYR A 216 -10.53 -1.50 -7.98
N LEU A 217 -9.66 -0.68 -7.38
CA LEU A 217 -8.49 -1.18 -6.65
C LEU A 217 -8.90 -1.93 -5.38
N SER A 218 -9.91 -1.43 -4.66
CA SER A 218 -10.45 -2.08 -3.46
C SER A 218 -11.18 -3.39 -3.78
N ASP A 219 -11.89 -3.45 -4.91
CA ASP A 219 -12.57 -4.66 -5.37
C ASP A 219 -11.55 -5.74 -5.75
N ARG A 220 -10.49 -5.36 -6.48
CA ARG A 220 -9.35 -6.26 -6.75
C ARG A 220 -8.71 -6.76 -5.47
N ALA A 221 -8.50 -5.88 -4.49
CA ALA A 221 -7.94 -6.28 -3.20
C ALA A 221 -8.86 -7.28 -2.47
N THR A 222 -10.17 -7.09 -2.55
CA THR A 222 -11.17 -8.01 -1.96
C THR A 222 -11.14 -9.38 -2.62
N GLU A 223 -11.10 -9.43 -3.96
CA GLU A 223 -10.98 -10.66 -4.75
C GLU A 223 -9.70 -11.44 -4.42
N GLN A 224 -8.61 -10.72 -4.14
CA GLN A 224 -7.30 -11.32 -3.85
C GLN A 224 -7.06 -11.56 -2.36
N HIS A 225 -8.08 -11.38 -1.51
CA HIS A 225 -7.99 -11.52 -0.06
C HIS A 225 -6.99 -10.55 0.61
N LEU A 226 -6.80 -9.36 0.06
CA LEU A 226 -5.82 -8.37 0.53
C LEU A 226 -6.43 -7.30 1.45
N THR A 227 -7.71 -7.38 1.80
CA THR A 227 -8.33 -6.40 2.71
C THR A 227 -7.94 -6.63 4.17
N GLY A 228 -8.02 -5.58 5.00
CA GLY A 228 -7.68 -5.66 6.42
C GLY A 228 -8.47 -6.73 7.18
N ALA A 229 -9.76 -6.91 6.88
CA ALA A 229 -10.61 -7.94 7.50
C ALA A 229 -10.20 -9.37 7.12
N GLN A 230 -9.51 -9.54 5.98
CA GLN A 230 -9.00 -10.83 5.49
C GLN A 230 -7.55 -11.10 5.93
N TRP A 231 -7.04 -10.32 6.89
CA TRP A 231 -5.62 -10.32 7.28
C TRP A 231 -4.69 -10.00 6.10
N GLY A 232 -5.18 -9.22 5.15
CA GLY A 232 -4.56 -9.02 3.84
C GLY A 232 -3.13 -8.48 3.86
N MET A 233 -2.74 -7.77 4.93
CA MET A 233 -1.35 -7.36 5.15
C MET A 233 -0.37 -8.55 5.20
N MET A 234 -0.84 -9.74 5.57
CA MET A 234 -0.06 -10.99 5.54
C MET A 234 -0.21 -11.76 4.24
N ASN A 235 -1.19 -11.42 3.42
CA ASN A 235 -1.57 -12.21 2.26
C ASN A 235 -0.71 -11.76 1.07
N GLU A 236 -0.45 -12.70 0.19
CA GLU A 236 0.08 -12.42 -1.13
C GLU A 236 -0.96 -12.84 -2.15
N THR A 237 -0.96 -12.22 -3.32
CA THR A 237 -1.88 -12.61 -4.39
C THR A 237 -1.64 -14.09 -4.74
N GLY A 238 -2.65 -14.93 -4.59
CA GLY A 238 -2.59 -16.37 -4.92
C GLY A 238 -2.14 -17.28 -3.77
N ASN A 239 -0.95 -17.06 -3.20
CA ASN A 239 -0.40 -17.94 -2.15
C ASN A 239 -0.61 -17.35 -0.74
N TYR A 240 -1.23 -18.14 0.15
CA TYR A 240 -1.43 -17.80 1.55
C TYR A 240 -0.85 -18.88 2.48
N PRO A 241 -0.16 -18.52 3.59
CA PRO A 241 0.21 -17.17 4.04
C PRO A 241 1.54 -16.68 3.44
N GLY A 242 1.59 -15.41 3.00
CA GLY A 242 2.78 -14.80 2.43
C GLY A 242 3.75 -14.28 3.49
N GLN A 243 3.37 -13.20 4.17
CA GLN A 243 4.27 -12.43 5.06
C GLN A 243 4.00 -12.73 6.54
N ALA A 244 4.38 -13.93 6.99
CA ALA A 244 4.13 -14.39 8.36
C ALA A 244 4.68 -13.44 9.45
N TRP A 245 5.75 -12.70 9.18
CA TRP A 245 6.33 -11.75 10.14
C TRP A 245 5.46 -10.52 10.42
N LEU A 246 4.44 -10.23 9.60
CA LEU A 246 3.48 -9.13 9.82
C LEU A 246 2.30 -9.51 10.71
N TRP A 247 2.24 -10.75 11.21
CA TRP A 247 1.22 -11.23 12.14
C TRP A 247 1.03 -10.35 13.38
N LEU A 248 2.11 -9.89 14.01
CA LEU A 248 2.06 -9.07 15.22
C LEU A 248 1.43 -7.71 14.95
N SER A 249 1.68 -7.11 13.78
CA SER A 249 1.05 -5.86 13.38
C SER A 249 -0.41 -6.06 12.98
N THR A 250 -0.67 -7.09 12.16
CA THR A 250 -2.01 -7.40 11.63
C THR A 250 -3.00 -7.76 12.74
N PHE A 251 -2.53 -8.46 13.78
CA PHE A 251 -3.36 -8.85 14.93
C PHE A 251 -4.11 -7.66 15.54
N TRP A 252 -3.44 -6.52 15.72
CA TRP A 252 -4.06 -5.36 16.34
C TRP A 252 -5.23 -4.79 15.52
N TYR A 253 -5.19 -4.88 14.19
CA TYR A 253 -6.29 -4.47 13.32
C TYR A 253 -7.57 -5.30 13.49
N GLN A 254 -7.50 -6.45 14.16
CA GLN A 254 -8.62 -7.38 14.30
C GLN A 254 -9.39 -7.22 15.61
N ILE A 255 -8.87 -6.45 16.57
CA ILE A 255 -9.43 -6.32 17.90
C ILE A 255 -9.84 -4.88 18.20
N ASP A 256 -10.87 -4.72 19.03
CA ASP A 256 -11.26 -3.40 19.53
C ASP A 256 -10.23 -2.88 20.56
N PRO A 257 -9.97 -1.55 20.60
CA PRO A 257 -10.65 -0.49 19.85
C PRO A 257 -10.10 -0.25 18.43
N PHE A 258 -8.93 -0.80 18.07
CA PHE A 258 -8.22 -0.47 16.82
C PHE A 258 -9.01 -0.82 15.57
N LYS A 259 -9.72 -1.96 15.58
CA LYS A 259 -10.60 -2.40 14.49
C LYS A 259 -11.62 -1.33 14.07
N SER A 260 -12.12 -0.55 15.03
CA SER A 260 -13.12 0.50 14.81
C SER A 260 -12.51 1.91 14.64
N SER A 261 -11.19 2.06 14.84
CA SER A 261 -10.53 3.36 14.85
C SER A 261 -10.20 3.84 13.45
N LYS A 262 -10.57 5.09 13.15
CA LYS A 262 -10.11 5.81 11.94
C LYS A 262 -8.62 6.18 12.00
N ASN A 263 -7.94 5.96 13.14
CA ASN A 263 -6.51 6.20 13.34
C ASN A 263 -5.75 4.89 13.63
N ALA A 264 -6.31 3.73 13.25
CA ALA A 264 -5.75 2.42 13.56
C ALA A 264 -4.25 2.33 13.23
N ASP A 265 -3.83 2.80 12.05
CA ASP A 265 -2.43 2.75 11.63
C ASP A 265 -1.48 3.46 12.60
N ALA A 266 -1.83 4.68 13.03
CA ALA A 266 -0.98 5.47 13.93
C ALA A 266 -0.97 4.88 15.35
N GLU A 267 -2.11 4.38 15.82
CA GLU A 267 -2.25 3.74 17.12
C GLU A 267 -1.45 2.43 17.20
N ILE A 268 -1.58 1.58 16.18
CA ILE A 268 -0.88 0.31 16.08
C ILE A 268 0.62 0.54 15.93
N TRP A 269 1.03 1.52 15.11
CA TRP A 269 2.43 1.91 15.03
C TRP A 269 2.99 2.32 16.39
N ALA A 270 2.25 3.14 17.16
CA ALA A 270 2.68 3.58 18.48
C ALA A 270 2.86 2.40 19.45
N ILE A 271 1.92 1.46 19.46
CA ILE A 271 2.00 0.25 20.29
C ILE A 271 3.18 -0.62 19.87
N MET A 272 3.36 -0.85 18.57
CA MET A 272 4.48 -1.64 18.06
C MET A 272 5.82 -1.00 18.37
N ALA A 273 5.91 0.33 18.34
CA ALA A 273 7.11 1.07 18.77
C ALA A 273 7.40 0.87 20.26
N VAL A 274 6.38 0.95 21.13
CA VAL A 274 6.52 0.69 22.57
C VAL A 274 6.93 -0.75 22.85
N LEU A 275 6.30 -1.73 22.20
CA LEU A 275 6.63 -3.15 22.36
C LEU A 275 8.05 -3.45 21.88
N SER A 276 8.48 -2.85 20.77
CA SER A 276 9.84 -2.98 20.26
C SER A 276 10.86 -2.36 21.23
N LEU A 277 10.56 -1.19 21.78
CA LEU A 277 11.41 -0.55 22.80
C LEU A 277 11.49 -1.41 24.06
N ALA A 278 10.36 -1.96 24.53
CA ALA A 278 10.34 -2.87 25.66
C ALA A 278 11.20 -4.12 25.40
N LEU A 279 11.13 -4.70 24.19
CA LEU A 279 11.94 -5.85 23.78
C LEU A 279 13.44 -5.52 23.83
N ILE A 280 13.84 -4.34 23.32
CA ILE A 280 15.24 -3.86 23.37
C ILE A 280 15.69 -3.70 24.83
N LEU A 281 14.81 -3.25 25.72
CA LEU A 281 15.11 -3.02 27.13
C LEU A 281 15.05 -4.28 28.00
N VAL A 282 14.59 -5.43 27.48
CA VAL A 282 14.50 -6.71 28.21
C VAL A 282 15.76 -7.06 29.02
N PRO A 283 17.00 -6.92 28.50
CA PRO A 283 18.22 -7.25 29.25
C PRO A 283 18.38 -6.42 30.54
N PHE A 284 17.78 -5.23 30.60
CA PHE A 284 17.87 -4.30 31.71
C PHE A 284 16.72 -4.44 32.72
N ILE A 285 15.62 -5.13 32.37
CA ILE A 285 14.46 -5.30 33.26
C ILE A 285 14.75 -6.44 34.26
N PRO A 286 14.85 -6.15 35.58
CA PRO A 286 15.01 -7.18 36.59
C PRO A 286 13.81 -8.16 36.57
N GLY A 287 14.07 -9.45 36.80
CA GLY A 287 13.04 -10.49 36.66
C GLY A 287 12.96 -11.05 35.24
N ILE A 288 12.58 -10.24 34.24
CA ILE A 288 12.43 -10.70 32.84
C ILE A 288 13.78 -11.19 32.28
N ARG A 289 14.87 -10.45 32.50
CA ARG A 289 16.22 -10.89 32.11
C ARG A 289 16.65 -12.25 32.71
N SER A 290 15.99 -12.68 33.78
CA SER A 290 16.27 -13.93 34.50
C SER A 290 15.36 -15.08 34.07
N VAL A 291 14.32 -14.84 33.26
CA VAL A 291 13.39 -15.86 32.76
C VAL A 291 14.12 -17.03 32.06
N PRO A 292 15.13 -16.82 31.20
CA PRO A 292 15.86 -17.95 30.60
C PRO A 292 16.61 -18.83 31.62
N ARG A 293 17.00 -18.25 32.77
CA ARG A 293 17.65 -18.99 33.87
C ARG A 293 16.62 -19.78 34.68
N TRP A 294 15.43 -19.22 34.89
CA TRP A 294 14.33 -19.84 35.65
C TRP A 294 13.67 -20.99 34.88
N THR A 295 13.37 -20.77 33.61
CA THR A 295 12.77 -21.77 32.72
C THR A 295 13.72 -22.93 32.39
N ARG A 296 15.02 -22.76 32.65
CA ARG A 296 16.08 -23.74 32.39
C ARG A 296 16.11 -24.26 30.94
N VAL A 297 15.52 -23.55 29.98
CA VAL A 297 15.54 -23.88 28.55
C VAL A 297 16.98 -24.01 28.05
N HIS A 298 17.89 -23.20 28.58
CA HIS A 298 19.32 -23.31 28.31
C HIS A 298 19.90 -24.70 28.64
N ARG A 299 19.34 -25.46 29.60
CA ARG A 299 19.78 -26.84 29.90
C ARG A 299 19.30 -27.85 28.85
N LEU A 300 18.22 -27.56 28.12
CA LEU A 300 17.77 -28.37 27.00
C LEU A 300 18.62 -28.09 25.76
N VAL A 301 18.89 -26.82 25.47
CA VAL A 301 19.74 -26.41 24.33
C VAL A 301 21.18 -26.91 24.52
N TRP A 302 21.73 -26.76 25.73
CA TRP A 302 23.12 -27.13 26.06
C TRP A 302 23.21 -28.45 26.83
N ARG A 303 22.30 -29.39 26.55
CA ARG A 303 22.16 -30.63 27.33
C ARG A 303 23.46 -31.42 27.44
N ASP A 304 24.23 -31.49 26.37
CA ASP A 304 25.47 -32.29 26.33
C ASP A 304 26.61 -31.63 27.13
N TYR A 305 26.69 -30.30 27.11
CA TYR A 305 27.61 -29.54 27.97
C TYR A 305 27.30 -29.74 29.46
N TYR A 306 26.02 -29.75 29.85
CA TYR A 306 25.64 -29.99 31.24
C TYR A 306 25.74 -31.47 31.66
N ARG A 307 25.72 -32.41 30.71
CA ARG A 307 25.95 -33.84 30.96
C ARG A 307 27.43 -34.19 31.14
N THR A 308 28.33 -33.53 30.41
CA THR A 308 29.78 -33.77 30.46
C THR A 308 30.48 -33.11 31.66
N ARG A 309 29.83 -32.15 32.33
CA ARG A 309 30.35 -31.46 33.53
C ARG A 309 29.73 -31.94 34.86
N ARG A 310 29.01 -33.05 34.86
CA ARG A 310 28.65 -33.79 36.07
C ARG A 310 29.68 -34.88 36.31
#